data_AF-A0A2E1B6J1-F1
#
_entry.id   AF-A0A2E1B6J1-F1
#
_cell.length_a   1.000
_cell.length_b   1.000
_cell.length_c   1.000
_cell.angle_alpha   90.00
_cell.angle_beta   90.00
_cell.angle_gamma   90.00
#
_symmetry.space_group_name_H-M   'P 1'
#
loop_
_entity.id
_entity.type
_entity.pdbx_description
1 polymer ?
#
loop_
_entity_poly.entity_id
_entity_poly.type
_entity_poly.pdbx_seq_one_letter_code
_entity_poly.pdbx_strand_id
1 'polypeptide(L)'
;MTTTTDQTTMNPEMIALGDPNLSFSFAERRTMMNFIQTVILWILAGIAAVPLISVLYMLISRGGARISMSILTELPPAPFEQGGGIGNAIVGTLVMVAIASVISIPIGVLGGIYIGLINPNSRFSAAVRFVGKVLTGFPSILSGVFVYAWLVIVMKTYSAIAGGLSLSILMLPTILLTAEQAFRMVPQRMKDAAYGMGCNATQVATRIVLPTALPGVMTGVMLAVAGASGESAPLLFTALFSNYWIGSFTEPTASLSILIYNFSAMPYENQIELAWTASLVLVLIVLVFNILSRSFGTRRV
;
A
#
# COMPACT_ATOMS: atom_id res chain seq x y z
N MET A 1 -59.31 -13.73 -14.91
CA MET A 1 -58.64 -13.48 -16.20
C MET A 1 -57.33 -14.24 -16.17
N THR A 2 -57.36 -15.44 -16.71
CA THR A 2 -56.25 -16.40 -16.78
C THR A 2 -55.31 -15.97 -17.90
N THR A 3 -54.12 -15.51 -17.57
CA THR A 3 -53.01 -15.41 -18.54
C THR A 3 -52.02 -16.51 -18.22
N THR A 4 -52.20 -17.63 -18.92
CA THR A 4 -51.25 -18.71 -19.12
C THR A 4 -49.96 -18.15 -19.71
N THR A 5 -48.91 -18.03 -18.88
CA THR A 5 -47.54 -17.88 -19.38
C THR A 5 -47.12 -19.17 -20.05
N ASP A 6 -46.90 -19.05 -21.34
CA ASP A 6 -46.44 -20.03 -22.29
C ASP A 6 -45.15 -20.73 -21.82
N GLN A 7 -45.26 -21.99 -21.39
CA GLN A 7 -44.13 -22.85 -21.01
C GLN A 7 -43.54 -23.63 -22.20
N THR A 8 -43.95 -23.35 -23.44
CA THR A 8 -43.64 -24.26 -24.57
C THR A 8 -42.30 -24.01 -25.28
N THR A 9 -41.39 -23.20 -24.72
CA THR A 9 -40.03 -22.99 -25.29
C THR A 9 -38.87 -23.24 -24.32
N MET A 10 -39.09 -23.98 -23.23
CA MET A 10 -37.97 -24.48 -22.43
C MET A 10 -37.38 -25.75 -23.04
N ASN A 11 -36.09 -25.69 -23.39
CA ASN A 11 -35.28 -26.82 -23.85
C ASN A 11 -35.49 -28.03 -22.90
N PRO A 12 -35.82 -29.24 -23.38
CA PRO A 12 -36.08 -30.41 -22.53
C PRO A 12 -34.92 -30.78 -21.59
N GLU A 13 -33.68 -30.34 -21.88
CA GLU A 13 -32.55 -30.47 -20.95
C GLU A 13 -32.69 -29.61 -19.69
N MET A 14 -33.37 -28.47 -19.75
CA MET A 14 -33.58 -27.57 -18.60
C MET A 14 -34.63 -28.10 -17.61
N ILE A 15 -35.54 -28.97 -18.06
CA ILE A 15 -36.57 -29.60 -17.22
C ILE A 15 -35.98 -30.81 -16.45
N ALA A 16 -34.93 -31.43 -17.00
CA ALA A 16 -34.26 -32.59 -16.39
C ALA A 16 -33.31 -32.21 -15.23
N LEU A 17 -32.90 -30.94 -15.14
CA LEU A 17 -32.16 -30.40 -14.00
C LEU A 17 -33.16 -30.01 -12.92
N GLY A 18 -33.65 -30.99 -12.16
CA GLY A 18 -34.48 -30.75 -10.98
C GLY A 18 -33.84 -29.71 -10.05
N ASP A 19 -34.68 -28.96 -9.33
CA ASP A 19 -34.25 -27.85 -8.48
C ASP A 19 -33.02 -28.24 -7.64
N PRO A 20 -31.92 -27.45 -7.66
CA PRO A 20 -30.70 -27.80 -6.97
C PRO A 20 -31.00 -27.98 -5.48
N ASN A 21 -30.86 -29.21 -5.00
CA ASN A 21 -31.19 -29.56 -3.62
C ASN A 21 -30.11 -29.00 -2.69
N LEU A 22 -30.41 -27.88 -2.02
CA LEU A 22 -29.51 -27.12 -1.16
C LEU A 22 -29.40 -27.71 0.27
N SER A 23 -29.87 -28.94 0.49
CA SER A 23 -29.82 -29.58 1.82
C SER A 23 -28.39 -29.98 2.18
N PHE A 24 -27.82 -29.33 3.20
CA PHE A 24 -26.53 -29.73 3.79
C PHE A 24 -26.66 -31.12 4.44
N SER A 25 -26.30 -32.18 3.71
CA SER A 25 -26.19 -33.52 4.26
C SER A 25 -24.75 -33.80 4.70
N PHE A 26 -24.54 -33.96 6.01
CA PHE A 26 -23.24 -34.36 6.58
C PHE A 26 -22.85 -35.81 6.24
N ALA A 27 -23.77 -36.61 5.69
CA ALA A 27 -23.51 -37.98 5.26
C ALA A 27 -22.67 -38.05 3.97
N GLU A 28 -22.64 -36.97 3.18
CA GLU A 28 -21.83 -36.91 1.97
C GLU A 28 -20.36 -36.63 2.30
N ARG A 29 -19.48 -37.53 1.85
CA ARG A 29 -18.02 -37.41 2.01
C ARG A 29 -17.48 -36.05 1.56
N ARG A 30 -18.08 -35.44 0.52
CA ARG A 30 -17.69 -34.12 -0.01
C ARG A 30 -18.01 -33.00 0.98
N THR A 31 -19.20 -32.99 1.57
CA THR A 31 -19.63 -32.00 2.57
C THR A 31 -18.80 -32.11 3.85
N MET A 32 -18.51 -33.33 4.29
CA MET A 32 -17.65 -33.56 5.45
C MET A 32 -16.20 -33.10 5.20
N MET A 33 -15.61 -33.41 4.04
CA MET A 33 -14.27 -32.93 3.70
C MET A 33 -14.22 -31.41 3.59
N ASN A 34 -15.24 -30.78 3.00
CA ASN A 34 -15.34 -29.32 2.91
C ASN A 34 -15.43 -28.69 4.31
N PHE A 35 -16.23 -29.27 5.21
CA PHE A 35 -16.34 -28.80 6.60
C PHE A 35 -15.01 -28.93 7.34
N ILE A 36 -14.34 -30.09 7.24
CA ILE A 36 -13.03 -30.32 7.87
C ILE A 36 -12.00 -29.31 7.33
N GLN A 37 -11.92 -29.12 6.02
CA GLN A 37 -11.01 -28.15 5.40
C GLN A 37 -11.31 -26.72 5.86
N THR A 38 -12.59 -26.35 5.94
CA THR A 38 -13.01 -25.04 6.44
C THR A 38 -12.61 -24.83 7.90
N VAL A 39 -12.82 -25.82 8.77
CA VAL A 39 -12.42 -25.77 10.19
C VAL A 39 -10.89 -25.67 10.31
N ILE A 40 -10.14 -26.48 9.57
CA ILE A 40 -8.67 -26.42 9.55
C ILE A 40 -8.20 -25.03 9.11
N LEU A 41 -8.79 -24.47 8.05
CA LEU A 41 -8.46 -23.13 7.56
C LEU A 41 -8.73 -22.05 8.61
N TRP A 42 -9.85 -22.13 9.34
CA TRP A 42 -10.15 -21.20 10.43
C TRP A 42 -9.19 -21.34 11.62
N ILE A 43 -8.79 -22.56 11.98
CA ILE A 43 -7.79 -22.79 13.04
C ILE A 43 -6.44 -22.20 12.62
N LEU A 44 -5.99 -22.47 11.39
CA LEU A 44 -4.72 -21.93 10.86
C LEU A 44 -4.77 -20.40 10.77
N ALA A 45 -5.89 -19.82 10.33
CA ALA A 45 -6.09 -18.37 10.31
C ALA A 45 -6.06 -17.77 11.72
N GLY A 46 -6.65 -18.46 12.71
CA GLY A 46 -6.58 -18.07 14.11
C GLY A 46 -5.15 -18.06 14.65
N ILE A 47 -4.38 -19.11 14.39
CA ILE A 47 -2.96 -19.19 14.77
C ILE A 47 -2.15 -18.08 14.10
N ALA A 48 -2.38 -17.82 12.81
CA ALA A 48 -1.70 -16.75 12.07
C ALA A 48 -2.06 -15.34 12.59
N ALA A 49 -3.25 -15.16 13.17
CA ALA A 49 -3.68 -13.89 13.76
C ALA A 49 -3.04 -13.60 15.14
N VAL A 50 -2.59 -14.63 15.87
CA VAL A 50 -2.05 -14.49 17.23
C VAL A 50 -0.85 -13.52 17.29
N PRO A 51 0.19 -13.62 16.43
CA PRO A 51 1.30 -12.66 16.44
C PRO A 51 0.85 -11.23 16.13
N LEU A 52 -0.08 -11.06 15.19
CA LEU A 52 -0.61 -9.74 14.84
C LEU A 52 -1.35 -9.10 16.03
N ILE A 53 -2.25 -9.85 16.67
CA ILE A 53 -2.98 -9.39 17.86
C ILE A 53 -2.01 -9.09 19.01
N SER A 54 -1.00 -9.93 19.19
CA SER A 54 0.04 -9.73 20.21
C SER A 54 0.82 -8.42 19.98
N VAL A 55 1.27 -8.16 18.75
CA VAL A 55 1.98 -6.91 18.41
C VAL A 55 1.08 -5.70 18.64
N LEU A 56 -0.18 -5.74 18.19
CA LEU A 56 -1.13 -4.64 18.42
C LEU A 56 -1.36 -4.41 19.92
N TYR A 57 -1.52 -5.47 20.71
CA TYR A 57 -1.67 -5.38 22.15
C TYR A 57 -0.42 -4.77 22.82
N MET A 58 0.79 -5.19 22.44
CA MET A 58 2.04 -4.64 22.95
C MET A 58 2.22 -3.16 22.58
N LEU A 59 1.86 -2.78 21.35
CA LEU A 59 1.92 -1.38 20.91
C LEU A 59 0.98 -0.49 21.71
N ILE A 60 -0.26 -0.92 21.92
CA ILE A 60 -1.26 -0.15 22.68
C ILE A 60 -0.86 -0.06 24.16
N SER A 61 -0.46 -1.19 24.76
CA SER A 61 -0.13 -1.23 26.19
C SER A 61 1.17 -0.52 26.54
N ARG A 62 2.24 -0.72 25.75
CA ARG A 62 3.57 -0.13 26.01
C ARG A 62 3.74 1.25 25.37
N GLY A 63 3.28 1.42 24.13
CA GLY A 63 3.40 2.69 23.41
C GLY A 63 2.38 3.73 23.84
N GLY A 64 1.19 3.32 24.29
CA GLY A 64 0.14 4.25 24.74
C GLY A 64 0.49 4.98 26.03
N ALA A 65 1.30 4.38 26.90
CA ALA A 65 1.64 4.92 28.23
C ALA A 65 2.41 6.25 28.20
N ARG A 66 3.07 6.56 27.09
CA ARG A 66 3.95 7.74 26.94
C ARG A 66 3.39 8.81 26.02
N ILE A 67 2.29 8.58 25.29
CA ILE A 67 1.75 9.55 24.32
C ILE A 67 1.49 10.90 25.00
N SER A 68 2.23 11.90 24.55
CA SER A 68 2.16 13.28 25.01
C SER A 68 2.54 14.21 23.86
N MET A 69 2.14 15.48 23.96
CA MET A 69 2.43 16.47 22.92
C MET A 69 3.95 16.70 22.73
N SER A 70 4.73 16.57 23.81
CA SER A 70 6.19 16.65 23.80
C SER A 70 6.80 15.55 22.92
N ILE A 71 6.30 14.32 22.98
CA ILE A 71 6.84 13.22 22.16
C ILE A 71 6.70 13.50 20.65
N LEU A 72 5.63 14.17 20.23
CA LEU A 72 5.43 14.47 18.81
C LEU A 72 6.26 15.66 18.32
N THR A 73 6.71 16.52 19.24
CA THR A 73 7.30 17.83 18.89
C THR A 73 8.76 17.99 19.31
N GLU A 74 9.27 17.15 20.21
CA GLU A 74 10.64 17.22 20.70
C GLU A 74 11.60 16.30 19.94
N LEU A 75 12.89 16.58 20.09
CA LEU A 75 13.98 15.75 19.59
C LEU A 75 14.19 14.51 20.48
N PRO A 76 14.78 13.43 19.92
CA PRO A 76 15.13 12.26 20.71
C PRO A 76 16.09 12.63 21.84
N PRO A 77 15.90 12.06 23.04
CA PRO A 77 16.74 12.34 24.19
C PRO A 77 18.13 11.71 24.02
N ALA A 78 19.11 12.26 24.74
CA ALA A 78 20.38 11.57 24.94
C ALA A 78 20.18 10.27 25.76
N PRO A 79 21.10 9.29 25.70
CA PRO A 79 20.93 7.96 26.32
C PRO A 79 20.60 7.90 27.82
N PHE A 80 20.86 8.98 28.56
CA PHE A 80 20.60 9.08 30.01
C PHE A 80 19.63 10.20 30.38
N GLU A 81 19.11 10.94 29.41
CA GLU A 81 18.11 11.99 29.66
C GLU A 81 16.71 11.39 29.63
N GLN A 82 15.89 11.76 30.61
CA GLN A 82 14.47 11.39 30.62
C GLN A 82 13.66 12.39 29.79
N GLY A 83 12.68 11.89 29.04
CA GLY A 83 11.84 12.72 28.16
C GLY A 83 12.29 12.66 26.70
N GLY A 84 12.07 13.75 25.97
CA GLY A 84 12.33 13.84 24.54
C GLY A 84 11.21 13.25 23.68
N GLY A 85 11.41 13.31 22.37
CA GLY A 85 10.40 12.95 21.39
C GLY A 85 10.96 12.33 20.12
N ILE A 86 10.07 12.17 19.15
CA ILE A 86 10.31 11.56 17.85
C ILE A 86 9.92 12.50 16.71
N GLY A 87 9.82 13.80 17.01
CA GLY A 87 9.32 14.80 16.07
C GLY A 87 10.18 14.90 14.81
N ASN A 88 11.50 14.81 14.95
CA ASN A 88 12.41 14.82 13.81
C ASN A 88 12.21 13.62 12.88
N ALA A 89 11.91 12.44 13.43
CA ALA A 89 11.67 11.21 12.68
C ALA A 89 10.32 11.24 11.94
N ILE A 90 9.29 11.85 12.55
CA ILE A 90 8.00 12.08 11.88
C ILE A 90 8.20 12.99 10.67
N VAL A 91 8.84 14.15 10.89
CA VAL A 91 9.10 15.12 9.82
C VAL A 91 9.99 14.52 8.73
N GLY A 92 11.05 13.81 9.11
CA GLY A 92 11.95 13.17 8.16
C GLY A 92 11.27 12.08 7.32
N THR A 93 10.44 11.23 7.93
CA THR A 93 9.60 10.27 7.17
C THR A 93 8.69 11.00 6.18
N LEU A 94 7.98 12.05 6.61
CA LEU A 94 7.08 12.80 5.73
C LEU A 94 7.83 13.46 4.57
N VAL A 95 9.01 14.05 4.80
CA VAL A 95 9.84 14.66 3.75
C VAL A 95 10.30 13.60 2.74
N MET A 96 10.81 12.46 3.20
CA MET A 96 11.27 11.40 2.30
C MET A 96 10.13 10.80 1.47
N VAL A 97 8.98 10.55 2.09
CA VAL A 97 7.78 10.07 1.41
C VAL A 97 7.24 11.11 0.43
N ALA A 98 7.32 12.41 0.76
CA ALA A 98 6.93 13.49 -0.15
C ALA A 98 7.84 13.53 -1.39
N ILE A 99 9.16 13.46 -1.21
CA ILE A 99 10.12 13.37 -2.32
C ILE A 99 9.82 12.14 -3.19
N ALA A 100 9.61 10.99 -2.56
CA ALA A 100 9.27 9.75 -3.26
C ALA A 100 7.97 9.88 -4.05
N SER A 101 6.96 10.55 -3.48
CA SER A 101 5.65 10.78 -4.08
C SER A 101 5.72 11.71 -5.29
N VAL A 102 6.50 12.80 -5.21
CA VAL A 102 6.70 13.74 -6.32
C VAL A 102 7.30 13.06 -7.55
N ILE A 103 8.12 12.03 -7.35
CA ILE A 103 8.75 11.27 -8.44
C ILE A 103 7.83 10.13 -8.91
N SER A 104 7.39 9.28 -7.98
CA SER A 104 6.73 8.01 -8.31
C SER A 104 5.26 8.18 -8.73
N ILE A 105 4.53 9.16 -8.19
CA ILE A 105 3.12 9.35 -8.54
C ILE A 105 2.97 9.78 -10.00
N PRO A 106 3.64 10.83 -10.51
CA PRO A 106 3.49 11.21 -11.91
C PRO A 106 3.92 10.10 -12.85
N ILE A 107 5.08 9.48 -12.59
CA ILE A 107 5.63 8.44 -13.46
C ILE A 107 4.74 7.18 -13.45
N GLY A 108 4.32 6.74 -12.26
CA GLY A 108 3.48 5.56 -12.10
C GLY A 108 2.08 5.76 -12.69
N VAL A 109 1.45 6.91 -12.46
CA VAL A 109 0.10 7.21 -13.00
C VAL A 109 0.15 7.37 -14.52
N LEU A 110 1.11 8.13 -15.06
CA LEU A 110 1.26 8.29 -16.51
C LEU A 110 1.58 6.96 -17.19
N GLY A 111 2.48 6.16 -16.60
CA GLY A 111 2.76 4.81 -17.06
C GLY A 111 1.50 3.93 -17.04
N GLY A 112 0.71 4.01 -15.98
CA GLY A 112 -0.55 3.27 -15.80
C GLY A 112 -1.61 3.67 -16.83
N ILE A 113 -1.72 4.96 -17.14
CA ILE A 113 -2.57 5.47 -18.24
C ILE A 113 -2.12 4.86 -19.56
N TYR A 114 -0.82 4.85 -19.86
CA TYR A 114 -0.31 4.34 -21.13
C TYR A 114 -0.59 2.84 -21.29
N ILE A 115 -0.24 2.02 -20.30
CA ILE A 115 -0.37 0.56 -20.36
C ILE A 115 -1.79 0.05 -20.06
N GLY A 116 -2.64 0.87 -19.43
CA GLY A 116 -4.01 0.52 -19.07
C GLY A 116 -5.07 1.04 -20.05
N LEU A 117 -4.86 2.23 -20.62
CA LEU A 117 -5.84 2.92 -21.46
C LEU A 117 -5.38 3.09 -22.91
N ILE A 118 -4.18 3.61 -23.15
CA ILE A 118 -3.75 4.02 -24.50
C ILE A 118 -3.46 2.80 -25.37
N ASN A 119 -2.56 1.91 -24.91
CA ASN A 119 -2.10 0.77 -25.70
C ASN A 119 -1.98 -0.51 -24.85
N PRO A 120 -3.08 -1.07 -24.33
CA PRO A 120 -3.03 -2.14 -23.33
C PRO A 120 -2.46 -3.47 -23.82
N ASN A 121 -2.52 -3.72 -25.13
CA ASN A 121 -2.08 -4.98 -25.76
C ASN A 121 -0.74 -4.85 -26.51
N SER A 122 -0.05 -3.72 -26.40
CA SER A 122 1.25 -3.54 -27.08
C SER A 122 2.35 -4.37 -26.41
N ARG A 123 3.35 -4.78 -27.20
CA ARG A 123 4.55 -5.49 -26.68
C ARG A 123 5.28 -4.66 -25.63
N PHE A 124 5.30 -3.33 -25.79
CA PHE A 124 5.88 -2.42 -24.81
C PHE A 124 5.10 -2.44 -23.49
N SER A 125 3.77 -2.36 -23.53
CA SER A 125 2.94 -2.45 -22.32
C SER A 125 3.09 -3.80 -21.60
N ALA A 126 3.23 -4.89 -22.36
CA ALA A 126 3.53 -6.20 -21.79
C ALA A 126 4.91 -6.25 -21.10
N ALA A 127 5.93 -5.65 -21.71
CA ALA A 127 7.28 -5.56 -21.13
C ALA A 127 7.30 -4.69 -19.86
N VAL A 128 6.68 -3.51 -19.89
CA VAL A 128 6.56 -2.62 -18.72
C VAL A 128 5.83 -3.31 -17.58
N ARG A 129 4.71 -4.00 -17.88
CA ARG A 129 3.97 -4.78 -16.88
C ARG A 129 4.80 -5.92 -16.29
N PHE A 130 5.58 -6.62 -17.13
CA PHE A 130 6.49 -7.68 -16.68
C PHE A 130 7.54 -7.12 -15.72
N VAL A 131 8.21 -6.02 -16.11
CA VAL A 131 9.21 -5.35 -15.26
C VAL A 131 8.59 -4.86 -13.95
N GLY A 132 7.41 -4.22 -14.01
CA GLY A 132 6.69 -3.79 -12.81
C GLY A 132 6.38 -4.94 -11.85
N LYS A 133 5.93 -6.09 -12.36
CA LYS A 133 5.69 -7.29 -11.55
C LYS A 133 6.99 -7.86 -10.96
N VAL A 134 8.08 -7.89 -11.73
CA VAL A 134 9.39 -8.34 -11.22
C VAL A 134 9.87 -7.42 -10.11
N LEU A 135 9.71 -6.10 -10.26
CA LEU A 135 10.07 -5.11 -9.23
C LEU A 135 9.28 -5.30 -7.93
N THR A 136 8.01 -5.74 -7.97
CA THR A 136 7.26 -6.03 -6.73
C THR A 136 7.81 -7.21 -5.93
N GLY A 137 8.51 -8.16 -6.59
CA GLY A 137 9.18 -9.28 -5.93
C GLY A 137 10.64 -8.98 -5.57
N PHE A 138 11.15 -7.80 -5.94
CA PHE A 138 12.54 -7.42 -5.74
C PHE A 138 12.78 -7.06 -4.26
N PRO A 139 13.79 -7.64 -3.59
CA PRO A 139 14.08 -7.32 -2.19
C PRO A 139 14.27 -5.82 -1.96
N SER A 140 13.55 -5.24 -0.99
CA SER A 140 13.56 -3.79 -0.76
C SER A 140 14.96 -3.24 -0.41
N ILE A 141 15.79 -4.05 0.26
CA ILE A 141 17.19 -3.74 0.57
C ILE A 141 18.02 -3.40 -0.66
N LEU A 142 17.76 -4.05 -1.79
CA LEU A 142 18.53 -3.86 -3.03
C LEU A 142 18.25 -2.48 -3.64
N SER A 143 17.04 -1.93 -3.47
CA SER A 143 16.75 -0.56 -3.90
C SER A 143 17.61 0.46 -3.12
N GLY A 144 17.82 0.23 -1.82
CA GLY A 144 18.69 1.04 -0.98
C GLY A 144 20.15 0.95 -1.40
N VAL A 145 20.67 -0.27 -1.61
CA VAL A 145 22.06 -0.48 -2.06
C VAL A 145 22.31 0.11 -3.44
N PHE A 146 21.34 0.01 -4.36
CA PHE A 146 21.42 0.64 -5.68
C PHE A 146 21.54 2.17 -5.57
N VAL A 147 20.66 2.81 -4.80
CA VAL A 147 20.71 4.26 -4.60
C VAL A 147 21.96 4.69 -3.84
N TYR A 148 22.43 3.87 -2.90
CA TYR A 148 23.71 4.11 -2.23
C TYR A 148 24.86 4.18 -3.23
N ALA A 149 24.99 3.17 -4.09
CA ALA A 149 26.03 3.10 -5.10
C ALA A 149 25.94 4.24 -6.13
N TRP A 150 24.73 4.60 -6.55
CA TRP A 150 24.51 5.61 -7.58
C TRP A 150 24.63 7.05 -7.07
N LEU A 151 24.10 7.33 -5.89
CA LEU A 151 23.89 8.70 -5.42
C LEU A 151 24.66 9.02 -4.13
N VAL A 152 24.63 8.14 -3.12
CA VAL A 152 25.26 8.42 -1.82
C VAL A 152 26.79 8.49 -1.95
N ILE A 153 27.41 7.57 -2.70
CA ILE A 153 28.86 7.59 -2.96
C ILE A 153 29.28 8.87 -3.69
N VAL A 154 28.48 9.31 -4.67
CA VAL A 154 28.75 10.52 -5.46
C VAL A 154 28.61 11.78 -4.61
N MET A 155 27.53 11.87 -3.82
CA MET A 155 27.30 12.99 -2.91
C MET A 155 28.21 12.98 -1.69
N LYS A 156 28.88 11.86 -1.40
CA LYS A 156 29.71 11.61 -0.21
C LYS A 156 28.98 11.83 1.12
N THR A 157 27.66 11.82 1.11
CA THR A 157 26.81 12.02 2.30
C THR A 157 25.49 11.28 2.15
N TYR A 158 24.94 10.86 3.28
CA TYR A 158 23.55 10.39 3.39
C TYR A 158 22.61 11.59 3.34
N SER A 159 21.40 11.39 2.82
CA SER A 159 20.48 12.50 2.56
C SER A 159 19.02 12.05 2.51
N ALA A 160 18.10 12.98 2.83
CA ALA A 160 16.68 12.79 2.59
C ALA A 160 16.36 12.55 1.11
N ILE A 161 17.13 13.15 0.20
CA ILE A 161 16.96 12.96 -1.26
C ILE A 161 17.27 11.51 -1.64
N ALA A 162 18.37 10.93 -1.15
CA ALA A 162 18.70 9.54 -1.38
C ALA A 162 17.64 8.60 -0.77
N GLY A 163 17.16 8.92 0.44
CA GLY A 163 16.05 8.19 1.07
C GLY A 163 14.79 8.21 0.21
N GLY A 164 14.31 9.39 -0.18
CA GLY A 164 13.13 9.55 -1.01
C GLY A 164 13.26 8.90 -2.39
N LEU A 165 14.44 8.94 -3.00
CA LEU A 165 14.69 8.25 -4.26
C LEU A 165 14.59 6.72 -4.09
N SER A 166 15.16 6.16 -3.02
CA SER A 166 15.05 4.71 -2.78
C SER A 166 13.60 4.26 -2.55
N LEU A 167 12.83 5.04 -1.79
CA LEU A 167 11.38 4.82 -1.62
C LEU A 167 10.63 4.96 -2.95
N SER A 168 11.02 5.88 -3.81
CA SER A 168 10.36 6.07 -5.11
C SER A 168 10.44 4.82 -5.99
N ILE A 169 11.56 4.09 -5.94
CA ILE A 169 11.77 2.84 -6.68
C ILE A 169 10.79 1.76 -6.20
N LEU A 170 10.54 1.69 -4.89
CA LEU A 170 9.60 0.74 -4.29
C LEU A 170 8.14 1.12 -4.52
N MET A 171 7.82 2.42 -4.50
CA MET A 171 6.46 2.92 -4.73
C MET A 171 6.01 2.78 -6.19
N LEU A 172 6.93 2.98 -7.14
CA LEU A 172 6.63 3.04 -8.56
C LEU A 172 5.89 1.81 -9.11
N PRO A 173 6.31 0.54 -8.88
CA PRO A 173 5.59 -0.62 -9.42
C PRO A 173 4.18 -0.75 -8.83
N THR A 174 4.01 -0.43 -7.55
CA THR A 174 2.70 -0.46 -6.89
C THR A 174 1.74 0.54 -7.51
N ILE A 175 2.17 1.79 -7.72
CA ILE A 175 1.35 2.84 -8.33
C ILE A 175 1.04 2.49 -9.80
N LEU A 176 2.04 2.03 -10.55
CA LEU A 176 1.91 1.67 -11.96
C LEU A 176 0.87 0.56 -12.18
N LEU A 177 0.99 -0.54 -11.43
CA LEU A 177 0.13 -1.71 -11.59
C LEU A 177 -1.30 -1.46 -11.09
N THR A 178 -1.45 -0.74 -9.97
CA THR A 178 -2.77 -0.36 -9.46
C THR A 178 -3.48 0.62 -10.38
N ALA A 179 -2.75 1.60 -10.94
CA ALA A 179 -3.30 2.53 -11.92
C ALA A 179 -3.73 1.79 -13.20
N GLU A 180 -2.90 0.89 -13.73
CA GLU A 180 -3.28 0.05 -14.87
C GLU A 180 -4.58 -0.71 -14.60
N GLN A 181 -4.68 -1.39 -13.47
CA GLN A 181 -5.87 -2.14 -13.09
C GLN A 181 -7.10 -1.24 -13.02
N ALA A 182 -6.97 -0.06 -12.42
CA ALA A 182 -8.06 0.92 -12.35
C ALA A 182 -8.57 1.33 -13.75
N PHE A 183 -7.68 1.61 -14.71
CA PHE A 183 -8.07 1.94 -16.08
C PHE A 183 -8.70 0.75 -16.84
N ARG A 184 -8.22 -0.48 -16.60
CA ARG A 184 -8.76 -1.68 -17.24
C ARG A 184 -10.10 -2.12 -16.66
N MET A 185 -10.40 -1.78 -15.41
CA MET A 185 -11.71 -2.06 -14.79
C MET A 185 -12.84 -1.19 -15.34
N VAL A 186 -12.54 -0.10 -16.06
CA VAL A 186 -13.56 0.75 -16.67
C VAL A 186 -14.34 -0.04 -17.74
N PRO A 187 -15.67 -0.25 -17.58
CA PRO A 187 -16.45 -1.10 -18.47
C PRO A 187 -16.38 -0.64 -19.93
N GLN A 188 -16.20 -1.60 -20.85
CA GLN A 188 -16.12 -1.31 -22.28
C GLN A 188 -17.41 -0.66 -22.81
N ARG A 189 -18.57 -1.10 -22.31
CA ARG A 189 -19.90 -0.55 -22.67
C ARG A 189 -19.98 0.97 -22.46
N MET A 190 -19.33 1.49 -21.41
CA MET A 190 -19.34 2.93 -21.12
C MET A 190 -18.49 3.71 -22.15
N LYS A 191 -17.40 3.11 -22.65
CA LYS A 191 -16.56 3.69 -23.71
C LYS A 191 -17.31 3.67 -25.04
N ASP A 192 -17.94 2.54 -25.37
CA ASP A 192 -18.69 2.37 -26.62
C ASP A 192 -19.90 3.31 -26.69
N ALA A 193 -20.61 3.51 -25.57
CA ALA A 193 -21.69 4.48 -25.49
C ALA A 193 -21.21 5.93 -25.74
N ALA A 194 -20.05 6.29 -25.22
CA ALA A 194 -19.46 7.61 -25.45
C ALA A 194 -19.04 7.83 -26.91
N TYR A 195 -18.46 6.81 -27.55
CA TYR A 195 -18.21 6.85 -28.99
C TYR A 195 -19.50 6.98 -29.80
N GLY A 196 -20.58 6.28 -29.40
CA GLY A 196 -21.90 6.40 -30.00
C GLY A 196 -22.55 7.79 -29.88
N MET A 197 -22.18 8.57 -28.85
CA MET A 197 -22.57 9.98 -28.68
C MET A 197 -21.69 10.96 -29.48
N GLY A 198 -20.76 10.47 -30.31
CA GLY A 198 -19.87 11.30 -31.13
C GLY A 198 -18.64 11.83 -30.40
N CYS A 199 -18.29 11.28 -29.22
CA CYS A 199 -17.05 11.66 -28.53
C CYS A 199 -15.82 11.14 -29.30
N ASN A 200 -14.77 11.96 -29.40
CA ASN A 200 -13.47 11.50 -29.91
C ASN A 200 -12.69 10.70 -28.84
N ALA A 201 -11.65 9.97 -29.25
CA ALA A 201 -10.87 9.12 -28.35
C ALA A 201 -10.27 9.88 -27.15
N THR A 202 -9.83 11.12 -27.36
CA THR A 202 -9.29 11.98 -26.30
C THR A 202 -10.37 12.40 -25.30
N GLN A 203 -11.59 12.71 -25.76
CA GLN A 203 -12.73 13.02 -24.92
C GLN A 203 -13.16 11.80 -24.10
N VAL A 204 -13.20 10.61 -24.71
CA VAL A 204 -13.48 9.37 -23.98
C VAL A 204 -12.42 9.12 -22.91
N ALA A 205 -11.14 9.27 -23.25
CA ALA A 205 -10.05 9.09 -22.30
C ALA A 205 -10.12 10.08 -21.12
N THR A 206 -10.26 11.38 -21.40
CA THR A 206 -10.14 12.45 -20.40
C THR A 206 -11.43 12.72 -19.61
N ARG A 207 -12.60 12.63 -20.24
CA ARG A 207 -13.88 12.98 -19.62
C ARG A 207 -14.66 11.80 -19.06
N ILE A 208 -14.33 10.58 -19.48
CA ILE A 208 -15.05 9.36 -19.06
C ILE A 208 -14.10 8.43 -18.34
N VAL A 209 -13.09 7.89 -19.01
CA VAL A 209 -12.24 6.85 -18.42
C VAL A 209 -11.43 7.40 -17.25
N LEU A 210 -10.74 8.54 -17.42
CA LEU A 210 -9.91 9.13 -16.38
C LEU A 210 -10.68 9.41 -15.08
N PRO A 211 -11.82 10.13 -15.08
CA PRO A 211 -12.57 10.38 -13.85
C PRO A 211 -13.18 9.11 -13.26
N THR A 212 -13.60 8.14 -14.08
CA THR A 212 -14.12 6.86 -13.56
C THR A 212 -13.04 5.99 -12.92
N ALA A 213 -11.82 6.01 -13.44
CA ALA A 213 -10.70 5.24 -12.89
C ALA A 213 -10.00 5.95 -11.71
N LEU A 214 -10.14 7.28 -11.58
CA LEU A 214 -9.42 8.10 -10.62
C LEU A 214 -9.54 7.62 -9.16
N PRO A 215 -10.73 7.22 -8.64
CA PRO A 215 -10.83 6.69 -7.28
C PRO A 215 -9.97 5.43 -7.05
N GLY A 216 -9.89 4.56 -8.05
CA GLY A 216 -9.04 3.36 -8.01
C GLY A 216 -7.55 3.70 -8.04
N VAL A 217 -7.14 4.65 -8.90
CA VAL A 217 -5.76 5.14 -8.97
C VAL A 217 -5.35 5.78 -7.63
N MET A 218 -6.20 6.63 -7.05
CA MET A 218 -5.93 7.30 -5.77
C MET A 218 -5.79 6.30 -4.63
N THR A 219 -6.61 5.25 -4.61
CA THR A 219 -6.52 4.17 -3.62
C THR A 219 -5.15 3.48 -3.70
N GLY A 220 -4.69 3.16 -4.92
CA GLY A 220 -3.38 2.56 -5.17
C GLY A 220 -2.21 3.46 -4.78
N VAL A 221 -2.29 4.76 -5.09
CA VAL A 221 -1.30 5.77 -4.68
C VAL A 221 -1.21 5.86 -3.16
N MET A 222 -2.33 6.00 -2.47
CA MET A 222 -2.34 6.11 -1.02
C MET A 222 -1.83 4.83 -0.34
N LEU A 223 -2.11 3.65 -0.90
CA LEU A 223 -1.56 2.38 -0.40
C LEU A 223 -0.04 2.31 -0.55
N ALA A 224 0.50 2.79 -1.68
CA ALA A 224 1.95 2.87 -1.91
C ALA A 224 2.62 3.86 -0.92
N VAL A 225 2.01 5.01 -0.68
CA VAL A 225 2.47 6.03 0.28
C VAL A 225 2.44 5.48 1.72
N ALA A 226 1.35 4.82 2.10
CA ALA A 226 1.20 4.20 3.42
C ALA A 226 2.27 3.12 3.66
N GLY A 227 2.52 2.26 2.67
CA GLY A 227 3.57 1.25 2.74
C GLY A 227 4.97 1.87 2.84
N ALA A 228 5.29 2.83 1.96
CA ALA A 228 6.60 3.48 1.91
C ALA A 228 6.95 4.24 3.20
N SER A 229 5.94 4.76 3.92
CA SER A 229 6.14 5.44 5.20
C SER A 229 6.73 4.53 6.29
N GLY A 230 6.51 3.21 6.17
CA GLY A 230 7.00 2.20 7.09
C GLY A 230 8.30 1.50 6.67
N GLU A 231 8.86 1.80 5.50
CA GLU A 231 10.06 1.11 5.00
C GLU A 231 11.32 1.47 5.79
N SER A 232 12.10 0.46 6.20
CA SER A 232 13.35 0.62 6.97
C SER A 232 14.58 0.21 6.17
N ALA A 233 14.52 -0.92 5.49
CA ALA A 233 15.61 -1.54 4.74
C ALA A 233 16.34 -0.57 3.78
N PRO A 234 15.66 0.09 2.82
CA PRO A 234 16.36 0.95 1.87
C PRO A 234 16.92 2.22 2.52
N LEU A 235 16.27 2.71 3.57
CA LEU A 235 16.65 3.96 4.23
C LEU A 235 17.91 3.82 5.09
N LEU A 236 18.18 2.63 5.64
CA LEU A 236 19.42 2.34 6.36
C LEU A 236 20.68 2.61 5.51
N PHE A 237 20.59 2.43 4.19
CA PHE A 237 21.71 2.67 3.28
C PHE A 237 21.69 4.07 2.64
N THR A 238 20.65 4.88 2.83
CA THR A 238 20.46 6.10 2.03
C THR A 238 20.26 7.36 2.87
N ALA A 239 19.31 7.33 3.81
CA ALA A 239 19.05 8.44 4.74
C ALA A 239 19.80 8.30 6.07
N LEU A 240 20.15 7.06 6.43
CA LEU A 240 20.80 6.68 7.69
C LEU A 240 19.98 7.13 8.91
N PHE A 241 20.54 7.94 9.81
CA PHE A 241 19.89 8.37 11.04
C PHE A 241 20.48 9.71 11.51
N SER A 242 19.66 10.53 12.18
CA SER A 242 20.07 11.79 12.80
C SER A 242 19.27 12.05 14.07
N ASN A 243 19.90 12.60 15.11
CA ASN A 243 19.21 13.01 16.34
C ASN A 243 18.65 14.44 16.26
N TYR A 244 18.93 15.16 15.17
CA TYR A 244 18.57 16.57 15.03
C TYR A 244 17.42 16.75 14.04
N TRP A 245 16.87 17.95 14.00
CA TRP A 245 15.95 18.37 12.96
C TRP A 245 16.62 18.36 11.60
N ILE A 246 15.82 18.18 10.56
CA ILE A 246 16.31 18.31 9.18
C ILE A 246 16.67 19.78 8.90
N GLY A 247 17.96 20.07 8.72
CA GLY A 247 18.45 21.39 8.32
C GLY A 247 18.46 21.57 6.81
N SER A 248 18.86 20.52 6.09
CA SER A 248 18.88 20.46 4.63
C SER A 248 18.43 19.09 4.11
N PHE A 249 17.91 19.03 2.88
CA PHE A 249 17.57 17.77 2.22
C PHE A 249 18.80 16.92 1.88
N THR A 250 20.00 17.52 1.88
CA THR A 250 21.28 16.84 1.61
C THR A 250 21.95 16.26 2.86
N GLU A 251 21.29 16.34 4.01
CA GLU A 251 21.83 15.87 5.29
C GLU A 251 21.17 14.55 5.75
N PRO A 252 21.88 13.76 6.58
CA PRO A 252 21.30 12.57 7.20
C PRO A 252 20.00 12.90 7.92
N THR A 253 18.97 12.11 7.67
CA THR A 253 17.60 12.42 8.12
C THR A 253 17.01 11.21 8.83
N ALA A 254 16.40 11.43 9.99
CA ALA A 254 15.71 10.37 10.72
C ALA A 254 14.42 9.94 10.02
N SER A 255 14.12 8.65 10.04
CA SER A 255 12.79 8.12 9.77
C SER A 255 12.25 7.40 11.01
N LEU A 256 10.93 7.35 11.15
CA LEU A 256 10.27 6.58 12.19
C LEU A 256 10.74 5.12 12.21
N SER A 257 10.81 4.46 11.06
CA SER A 257 11.19 3.05 10.98
C SER A 257 12.63 2.78 11.41
N ILE A 258 13.58 3.65 11.05
CA ILE A 258 14.98 3.52 11.48
C ILE A 258 15.13 3.90 12.96
N LEU A 259 14.39 4.90 13.45
CA LEU A 259 14.38 5.25 14.87
C LEU A 259 13.93 4.05 15.71
N ILE A 260 12.83 3.40 15.33
CA ILE A 260 12.33 2.19 16.00
C ILE A 260 13.40 1.10 15.99
N TYR A 261 14.01 0.83 14.83
CA TYR A 261 15.07 -0.17 14.71
C TYR A 261 16.25 0.12 15.64
N ASN A 262 16.81 1.34 15.57
CA ASN A 262 17.97 1.73 16.37
C ASN A 262 17.66 1.70 17.86
N PHE A 263 16.54 2.28 18.28
CA PHE A 263 16.19 2.40 19.70
C PHE A 263 15.76 1.08 20.33
N SER A 264 15.14 0.18 19.54
CA SER A 264 14.82 -1.17 20.02
C SER A 264 16.04 -2.03 20.35
N ALA A 265 17.20 -1.72 19.74
CA ALA A 265 18.46 -2.42 19.96
C ALA A 265 19.35 -1.78 21.04
N MET A 266 18.96 -0.61 21.59
CA MET A 266 19.75 0.08 22.60
C MET A 266 19.52 -0.51 24.00
N PRO A 267 20.53 -0.48 24.89
CA PRO A 267 20.42 -1.03 26.25
C PRO A 267 19.64 -0.12 27.22
N TYR A 268 19.16 1.04 26.77
CA TYR A 268 18.54 2.06 27.62
C TYR A 268 17.02 1.94 27.60
N GLU A 269 16.42 1.74 28.77
CA GLU A 269 14.97 1.52 28.91
C GLU A 269 14.13 2.69 28.37
N ASN A 270 14.56 3.94 28.60
CA ASN A 270 13.88 5.12 28.06
C ASN A 270 13.80 5.10 26.51
N GLN A 271 14.86 4.68 25.83
CA GLN A 271 14.87 4.61 24.37
C GLN A 271 14.03 3.44 23.84
N ILE A 272 14.02 2.31 24.55
CA ILE A 272 13.14 1.18 24.23
C ILE A 272 11.66 1.60 24.38
N GLU A 273 11.30 2.34 25.43
CA GLU A 273 9.95 2.90 25.61
C GLU A 273 9.57 3.87 24.47
N LEU A 274 10.51 4.72 24.04
CA LEU A 274 10.32 5.59 22.88
C LEU A 274 10.13 4.79 21.58
N ALA A 275 10.82 3.66 21.40
CA ALA A 275 10.62 2.79 20.24
C ALA A 275 9.21 2.18 20.20
N TRP A 276 8.65 1.77 21.36
CA TRP A 276 7.26 1.31 21.45
C TRP A 276 6.28 2.42 21.08
N THR A 277 6.51 3.63 21.57
CA THR A 277 5.68 4.81 21.29
C THR A 277 5.77 5.20 19.81
N ALA A 278 6.98 5.22 19.25
CA ALA A 278 7.22 5.50 17.83
C ALA A 278 6.56 4.47 16.91
N SER A 279 6.60 3.19 17.29
CA SER A 279 5.94 2.12 16.56
C SER A 279 4.42 2.30 16.57
N LEU A 280 3.83 2.69 17.70
CA LEU A 280 2.40 2.98 17.79
C LEU A 280 2.01 4.19 16.92
N VAL A 281 2.80 5.26 16.95
CA VAL A 281 2.60 6.44 16.10
C VAL A 281 2.70 6.08 14.61
N LEU A 282 3.71 5.32 14.21
CA LEU A 282 3.86 4.87 12.82
C LEU A 282 2.65 4.03 12.36
N VAL A 283 2.20 3.07 13.18
CA VAL A 283 1.02 2.26 12.88
C VAL A 283 -0.24 3.12 12.77
N LEU A 284 -0.42 4.09 13.66
CA LEU A 284 -1.55 5.03 13.59
C LEU A 284 -1.50 5.88 12.31
N ILE A 285 -0.33 6.39 11.92
CA ILE A 285 -0.14 7.13 10.68
C ILE A 285 -0.55 6.26 9.49
N VAL A 286 -0.02 5.04 9.39
CA VAL A 286 -0.33 4.09 8.31
C VAL A 286 -1.82 3.73 8.29
N LEU A 287 -2.43 3.52 9.46
CA LEU A 287 -3.85 3.24 9.60
C LEU A 287 -4.70 4.41 9.10
N VAL A 288 -4.37 5.64 9.47
CA VAL A 288 -5.07 6.84 9.00
C VAL A 288 -4.97 6.96 7.48
N PHE A 289 -3.79 6.77 6.89
CA PHE A 289 -3.63 6.76 5.43
C PHE A 289 -4.48 5.67 4.75
N ASN A 290 -4.52 4.46 5.30
CA ASN A 290 -5.33 3.36 4.77
C ASN A 290 -6.84 3.62 4.87
N ILE A 291 -7.31 4.18 5.98
CA ILE A 291 -8.73 4.53 6.17
C ILE A 291 -9.13 5.65 5.21
N LEU A 292 -8.29 6.70 5.08
CA LEU A 292 -8.53 7.78 4.14
C LEU A 292 -8.59 7.25 2.70
N SER A 293 -7.61 6.42 2.30
CA SER A 293 -7.58 5.73 0.99
C SER A 293 -8.89 5.04 0.68
N ARG A 294 -9.38 4.22 1.61
CA ARG A 294 -10.63 3.51 1.46
C ARG A 294 -11.83 4.45 1.39
N SER A 295 -11.90 5.45 2.26
CA SER A 295 -13.02 6.40 2.30
C SER A 295 -13.16 7.19 0.99
N PHE A 296 -12.05 7.62 0.38
CA PHE A 296 -12.07 8.31 -0.91
C PHE A 296 -12.43 7.37 -2.08
N GLY A 297 -11.98 6.10 -2.04
CA GLY A 297 -12.28 5.11 -3.06
C GLY A 297 -13.74 4.60 -3.07
N THR A 298 -14.48 4.75 -1.97
CA THR A 298 -15.85 4.20 -1.84
C THR A 298 -16.96 5.14 -2.34
N ARG A 299 -16.62 6.29 -2.97
CA ARG A 299 -17.65 7.11 -3.64
C ARG A 299 -18.17 6.40 -4.89
N ARG A 300 -19.22 5.59 -4.67
CA ARG A 300 -20.07 4.95 -5.67
C ARG A 300 -20.52 5.98 -6.71
N VAL A 301 -20.18 5.71 -7.97
CA VAL A 301 -21.02 6.06 -9.12
C VAL A 301 -21.83 4.83 -9.45
#